data_AF-W4FKG3-F1
#
_entry.id   AF-W4FKG3-F1
#
_cell.length_a   1.000
_cell.length_b   1.000
_cell.length_c   1.000
_cell.angle_alpha   90.00
_cell.angle_beta   90.00
_cell.angle_gamma   90.00
#
_symmetry.space_group_name_H-M   'P 1'
#
loop_
_entity.id
_entity.type
_entity.pdbx_description
1 polymer ?
#
loop_
_entity_poly.entity_id
_entity_poly.type
_entity_poly.pdbx_seq_one_letter_code
_entity_poly.pdbx_strand_id
1 'polypeptide(L)'
;MYDYVHVDEILFDLTKVKRRYYVYDDEVLALRSIKSKSFITKVMFLAAVARPRYDYGRKQAFDGKIGVWPFVTKAAAARASKNRPKGTILTVPLTVNCNVYEDVVLEKLVPAIKSKFQEAPKGKGALSNKTMQVHINE
;
A
#
# COMPACT_ATOMS: atom_id res chain seq x y z
N MET A 1 19.87 -14.21 8.03
CA MET A 1 18.40 -14.48 8.11
C MET A 1 17.60 -13.26 8.54
N TYR A 2 18.20 -12.27 9.23
CA TYR A 2 17.52 -11.02 9.60
C TYR A 2 17.58 -9.94 8.52
N ASP A 3 18.30 -10.24 7.43
CA ASP A 3 18.62 -9.31 6.36
C ASP A 3 17.62 -9.36 5.21
N TYR A 4 16.56 -10.18 5.36
CA TYR A 4 15.52 -10.33 4.36
C TYR A 4 14.34 -9.38 4.61
N VAL A 5 13.92 -8.73 3.54
CA VAL A 5 12.65 -7.99 3.47
C VAL A 5 11.73 -8.74 2.53
N HIS A 6 10.56 -9.13 3.04
CA HIS A 6 9.48 -9.71 2.26
C HIS A 6 8.64 -8.61 1.65
N VAL A 7 8.45 -8.69 0.34
CA VAL A 7 7.66 -7.74 -0.44
C VAL A 7 6.58 -8.50 -1.18
N ASP A 8 5.35 -7.99 -1.14
CA ASP A 8 4.18 -8.61 -1.77
C ASP A 8 3.21 -7.54 -2.29
N GLU A 9 2.55 -7.84 -3.41
CA GLU A 9 1.45 -7.03 -3.95
C GLU A 9 0.10 -7.57 -3.48
N ILE A 10 -0.72 -6.68 -2.92
CA ILE A 10 -2.04 -7.03 -2.43
C ILE A 10 -3.12 -6.12 -3.02
N LEU A 11 -4.23 -6.71 -3.44
CA LEU A 11 -5.36 -5.99 -4.03
C LEU A 11 -6.48 -5.82 -3.01
N PHE A 12 -6.84 -4.57 -2.69
CA PHE A 12 -7.93 -4.25 -1.77
C PHE A 12 -9.14 -3.65 -2.48
N ASP A 13 -10.33 -4.12 -2.11
CA ASP A 13 -11.60 -3.49 -2.48
C ASP A 13 -11.80 -2.24 -1.59
N LEU A 14 -11.98 -1.05 -2.21
CA LEU A 14 -12.14 0.23 -1.47
C LEU A 14 -13.31 0.21 -0.48
N THR A 15 -14.32 -0.62 -0.78
CA THR A 15 -15.50 -0.79 0.07
C THR A 15 -15.91 -2.25 0.13
N LYS A 16 -16.48 -2.68 1.26
CA LYS A 16 -17.07 -4.02 1.37
C LYS A 16 -18.35 -4.12 0.55
N VAL A 17 -18.62 -5.30 -0.01
CA VAL A 17 -19.83 -5.58 -0.81
C VAL A 17 -21.09 -5.50 0.04
N LYS A 18 -21.08 -6.13 1.22
CA LYS A 18 -22.13 -6.03 2.23
C LYS A 18 -21.54 -5.42 3.50
N ARG A 19 -22.12 -4.32 3.98
CA ARG A 19 -21.81 -3.72 5.29
C ARG A 19 -23.08 -3.74 6.13
N ARG A 20 -22.95 -4.10 7.41
CA ARG A 20 -24.00 -3.91 8.40
C ARG A 20 -23.73 -2.56 9.07
N TYR A 21 -24.77 -1.74 9.19
CA TYR A 21 -24.73 -0.47 9.90
C TYR A 21 -25.70 -0.57 11.07
N TYR A 22 -25.28 -0.05 12.23
CA TYR A 22 -26.20 0.26 13.32
C TYR A 22 -26.64 1.70 13.12
N VAL A 23 -27.94 1.93 13.10
CA VAL A 23 -28.56 3.24 12.84
C VAL A 23 -29.67 3.41 13.85
N TYR A 24 -29.82 4.61 14.39
CA TYR A 24 -30.91 4.95 15.31
C TYR A 24 -32.23 5.10 14.55
N ASP A 25 -33.36 4.99 15.26
CA ASP A 25 -34.70 4.99 14.65
C ASP A 25 -35.03 6.30 13.90
N ASP A 26 -34.36 7.40 14.26
CA ASP A 26 -34.51 8.73 13.67
C ASP A 26 -33.51 9.07 12.56
N GLU A 27 -32.54 8.19 12.28
CA GLU A 27 -31.51 8.42 11.27
C GLU A 27 -31.86 7.82 9.90
N VAL A 28 -31.59 8.56 8.83
CA VAL A 28 -31.76 8.08 7.46
C VAL A 28 -30.57 7.19 7.07
N LEU A 29 -30.84 5.90 6.86
CA LEU A 29 -29.87 4.95 6.33
C LEU A 29 -29.26 5.44 5.00
N ALA A 30 -27.94 5.58 4.96
CA ALA A 30 -27.21 5.83 3.72
C ALA A 30 -27.31 4.60 2.81
N LEU A 31 -28.30 4.58 1.91
CA LEU A 31 -28.46 3.52 0.93
C LEU A 31 -27.33 3.59 -0.10
N ARG A 32 -26.36 2.69 0.02
CA ARG A 32 -25.37 2.44 -1.01
C ARG A 32 -25.69 1.15 -1.76
N SER A 33 -26.41 1.27 -2.86
CA SER A 33 -26.63 0.15 -3.78
C SER A 33 -25.50 0.07 -4.81
N ILE A 34 -24.87 -1.10 -4.93
CA ILE A 34 -23.96 -1.42 -6.05
C ILE A 34 -24.48 -2.67 -6.74
N LYS A 35 -24.48 -2.68 -8.07
CA LYS A 35 -25.01 -3.79 -8.87
C LYS A 35 -24.22 -5.10 -8.69
N SER A 36 -22.89 -5.04 -8.60
CA SER A 36 -22.03 -6.20 -8.36
C SER A 36 -20.65 -5.81 -7.81
N LYS A 37 -19.89 -6.79 -7.30
CA LYS A 37 -18.53 -6.57 -6.77
C LYS A 37 -17.57 -5.98 -7.81
N SER A 38 -17.77 -6.23 -9.10
CA SER A 38 -16.90 -5.71 -10.16
C SER A 38 -16.94 -4.18 -10.30
N PHE A 39 -18.00 -3.53 -9.83
CA PHE A 39 -18.10 -2.05 -9.83
C PHE A 39 -17.43 -1.40 -8.61
N ILE A 40 -16.87 -2.19 -7.69
CA ILE A 40 -16.09 -1.66 -6.57
C ILE A 40 -14.69 -1.36 -7.05
N THR A 41 -14.24 -0.13 -6.83
CA THR A 41 -12.86 0.27 -7.11
C THR A 41 -11.90 -0.61 -6.31
N LYS A 42 -10.97 -1.24 -7.02
CA LYS A 42 -9.88 -2.01 -6.43
C LYS A 42 -8.59 -1.20 -6.52
N VAL A 43 -7.81 -1.24 -5.45
CA VAL A 43 -6.52 -0.55 -5.36
C VAL A 43 -5.47 -1.59 -5.01
N MET A 44 -4.40 -1.66 -5.81
CA MET A 44 -3.26 -2.50 -5.49
C MET A 44 -2.31 -1.76 -4.56
N PHE A 45 -1.68 -2.49 -3.65
CA PHE A 45 -0.70 -1.97 -2.71
C PHE A 45 0.54 -2.83 -2.75
N LEU A 46 1.70 -2.19 -2.60
CA LEU A 46 2.95 -2.84 -2.29
C LEU A 46 3.12 -2.86 -0.77
N ALA A 47 3.26 -4.02 -0.16
CA ALA A 47 3.52 -4.15 1.27
C ALA A 47 4.92 -4.72 1.47
N ALA A 48 5.66 -4.16 2.43
CA ALA A 48 6.98 -4.66 2.81
C ALA A 48 7.07 -4.88 4.32
N VAL A 49 7.55 -6.07 4.68
CA VAL A 49 7.70 -6.53 6.05
C VAL A 49 9.03 -7.28 6.18
N ALA A 50 9.73 -7.03 7.27
CA ALA A 50 10.90 -7.78 7.69
C ALA A 50 10.60 -8.52 8.99
N ARG A 51 11.53 -9.39 9.39
CA ARG A 51 11.41 -10.12 10.65
C ARG A 51 11.45 -9.15 11.85
N PRO A 52 10.48 -9.22 12.78
CA PRO A 52 10.56 -8.49 14.04
C PRO A 52 11.84 -8.85 14.79
N ARG A 53 12.53 -7.86 15.33
CA ARG A 53 13.80 -8.03 16.06
C ARG A 53 14.02 -6.87 17.00
N TYR A 54 14.87 -7.07 18.01
CA TYR A 54 15.32 -5.96 18.84
C TYR A 54 16.38 -5.14 18.09
N ASP A 55 16.20 -3.82 18.05
CA ASP A 55 17.16 -2.88 17.49
C ASP A 55 18.04 -2.34 18.62
N TYR A 56 19.30 -2.76 18.63
CA TYR A 56 20.27 -2.36 19.65
C TYR A 56 20.73 -0.91 19.51
N GLY A 57 20.69 -0.33 18.30
CA GLY A 57 21.02 1.09 18.09
C GLY A 57 19.94 2.00 18.67
N ARG A 58 18.67 1.66 18.42
CA ARG A 58 17.49 2.38 18.92
C ARG A 58 17.12 2.05 20.36
N LYS A 59 17.65 0.94 20.89
CA LYS A 59 17.21 0.31 22.15
C LYS A 59 15.69 0.10 22.18
N GLN A 60 15.12 -0.37 21.06
CA GLN A 60 13.68 -0.56 20.91
C GLN A 60 13.38 -1.83 20.09
N ALA A 61 12.24 -2.47 20.35
CA ALA A 61 11.75 -3.56 19.51
C ALA A 61 11.27 -3.03 18.14
N PHE A 62 11.84 -3.54 17.06
CA PHE A 62 11.33 -3.35 15.70
C PHE A 62 10.26 -4.39 15.41
N ASP A 63 9.06 -3.93 15.07
CA ASP A 63 7.87 -4.76 14.83
C ASP A 63 7.85 -5.45 13.45
N GLY A 64 8.91 -5.28 12.66
CA GLY A 64 9.03 -5.85 11.32
C GLY A 64 8.31 -5.05 10.24
N LYS A 65 7.48 -4.06 10.57
CA LYS A 65 6.69 -3.34 9.55
C LYS A 65 7.54 -2.25 8.91
N ILE A 66 7.65 -2.28 7.58
CA ILE A 66 8.41 -1.28 6.83
C ILE A 66 7.46 -0.26 6.22
N GLY A 67 6.46 -0.73 5.47
CA GLY A 67 5.50 0.17 4.86
C GLY A 67 4.49 -0.53 3.97
N VAL A 68 3.48 0.25 3.56
CA VAL A 68 2.43 -0.15 2.61
C VAL A 68 2.19 1.04 1.69
N TRP A 69 2.33 0.86 0.38
CA TRP A 69 2.23 1.93 -0.61
C TRP A 69 1.14 1.62 -1.65
N PRO A 70 0.12 2.48 -1.79
CA PRO A 70 -0.89 2.31 -2.83
C PRO A 70 -0.36 2.67 -4.21
N PHE A 71 -0.76 1.89 -5.22
CA PHE A 71 -0.64 2.25 -6.63
C PHE A 71 -1.82 3.12 -7.05
N VAL A 72 -1.68 4.44 -6.82
CA VAL A 72 -2.70 5.45 -7.12
C VAL A 72 -2.08 6.69 -7.75
N THR A 73 -2.89 7.42 -8.51
CA THR A 73 -2.54 8.74 -9.05
C THR A 73 -3.66 9.74 -8.82
N LYS A 74 -3.34 11.04 -8.83
CA LYS A 74 -4.33 12.12 -8.78
C LYS A 74 -4.73 12.48 -10.20
N ALA A 75 -6.00 12.30 -10.53
CA ALA A 75 -6.56 12.63 -11.84
C ALA A 75 -7.81 13.51 -11.71
N ALA A 76 -7.92 14.50 -12.59
CA ALA A 76 -9.11 15.33 -12.67
C ALA A 76 -10.33 14.54 -13.17
N ALA A 77 -11.51 14.88 -12.65
CA ALA A 77 -12.77 14.33 -13.13
C ALA A 77 -13.00 14.65 -14.62
N ALA A 78 -12.97 13.61 -15.47
CA ALA A 78 -13.25 13.75 -16.90
C ALA A 78 -14.70 14.15 -17.18
N ARG A 79 -15.64 13.62 -16.38
CA ARG A 79 -17.08 13.89 -16.51
C ARG A 79 -17.63 14.47 -15.22
N ALA A 80 -18.59 15.38 -15.36
CA ALA A 80 -19.42 15.81 -14.25
C ALA A 80 -20.41 14.69 -13.90
N SER A 81 -20.70 14.56 -12.61
CA SER A 81 -21.76 13.71 -12.07
C SER A 81 -22.37 14.40 -10.86
N LYS A 82 -23.54 13.92 -10.41
CA LYS A 82 -24.26 14.48 -9.27
C LYS A 82 -23.38 14.70 -8.03
N ASN A 83 -22.43 13.80 -7.78
CA ASN A 83 -21.57 13.83 -6.57
C ASN A 83 -20.14 14.30 -6.86
N ARG A 84 -19.80 14.68 -8.09
CA ARG A 84 -18.43 15.00 -8.52
C ARG A 84 -18.48 15.93 -9.73
N PRO A 85 -18.29 17.26 -9.56
CA PRO A 85 -18.11 18.20 -10.66
C PRO A 85 -16.95 17.79 -11.58
N LYS A 86 -16.99 18.24 -12.84
CA LYS A 86 -15.86 18.07 -13.77
C LYS A 86 -14.65 18.84 -13.22
N GLY A 87 -13.45 18.29 -13.36
CA GLY A 87 -12.22 18.90 -12.84
C GLY A 87 -11.86 18.55 -11.39
N THR A 88 -12.76 17.97 -10.57
CA THR A 88 -12.41 17.57 -9.20
C THR A 88 -11.24 16.57 -9.19
N ILE A 89 -10.15 16.92 -8.49
CA ILE A 89 -8.95 16.09 -8.34
C ILE A 89 -9.29 14.89 -7.47
N LEU A 90 -9.15 13.69 -8.04
CA LEU A 90 -9.49 12.46 -7.35
C LEU A 90 -8.37 11.44 -7.45
N THR A 91 -8.23 10.69 -6.37
CA THR A 91 -7.32 9.56 -6.29
C THR A 91 -7.93 8.38 -7.05
N VAL A 92 -7.29 7.98 -8.13
CA VAL A 92 -7.70 6.86 -8.97
C VAL A 92 -6.65 5.75 -8.89
N PRO A 93 -7.06 4.46 -8.92
CA PRO A 93 -6.10 3.36 -8.98
C PRO A 93 -5.29 3.44 -10.26
N LEU A 94 -4.00 3.14 -10.15
CA LEU A 94 -3.07 3.11 -11.26
C LEU A 94 -2.89 1.66 -11.73
N THR A 95 -2.90 1.45 -13.05
CA THR A 95 -2.50 0.16 -13.61
C THR A 95 -1.01 -0.04 -13.39
N VAL A 96 -0.62 -1.15 -12.80
CA VAL A 96 0.78 -1.42 -12.47
C VAL A 96 1.44 -2.14 -13.63
N ASN A 97 2.40 -1.43 -14.21
CA ASN A 97 3.33 -1.95 -15.21
C ASN A 97 4.73 -2.00 -14.60
N CYS A 98 5.71 -2.57 -15.31
CA CYS A 98 7.09 -2.68 -14.85
C CYS A 98 7.66 -1.35 -14.33
N ASN A 99 7.54 -0.27 -15.11
CA ASN A 99 8.10 1.04 -14.74
C ASN A 99 7.45 1.61 -13.47
N VAL A 100 6.12 1.55 -13.38
CA VAL A 100 5.38 2.03 -12.19
C VAL A 100 5.78 1.24 -10.94
N TYR A 101 5.99 -0.07 -11.11
CA TYR A 101 6.44 -0.92 -10.02
C TYR A 101 7.87 -0.56 -9.59
N GLU A 102 8.77 -0.42 -10.56
CA GLU A 102 10.17 -0.02 -10.36
C GLU A 102 10.27 1.34 -9.65
N ASP A 103 9.53 2.35 -10.10
CA ASP A 103 9.48 3.67 -9.47
C ASP A 103 9.07 3.59 -8.01
N VAL A 104 8.02 2.82 -7.69
CA VAL A 104 7.58 2.64 -6.30
C VAL A 104 8.64 1.91 -5.46
N VAL A 105 9.34 0.93 -6.02
CA VAL A 105 10.41 0.23 -5.32
C VAL A 105 11.58 1.17 -5.03
N LEU A 106 12.06 1.89 -6.05
CA LEU A 106 13.24 2.74 -5.96
C LEU A 106 12.98 4.01 -5.15
N GLU A 107 11.86 4.68 -5.36
CA GLU A 107 11.58 5.98 -4.74
C GLU A 107 10.97 5.85 -3.34
N LYS A 108 10.28 4.74 -3.04
CA LYS A 108 9.53 4.59 -1.78
C LYS A 108 10.04 3.45 -0.92
N LEU A 109 10.11 2.24 -1.46
CA LEU A 109 10.46 1.05 -0.66
C LEU A 109 11.93 1.07 -0.21
N VAL A 110 12.88 1.25 -1.14
CA VAL A 110 14.31 1.20 -0.82
C VAL A 110 14.70 2.28 0.20
N PRO A 111 14.25 3.54 0.09
CA PRO A 111 14.50 4.56 1.11
C PRO A 111 13.88 4.20 2.46
N ALA A 112 12.67 3.63 2.48
CA ALA A 112 12.03 3.20 3.73
C ALA A 112 12.80 2.07 4.42
N ILE A 113 13.32 1.10 3.65
CA ILE A 113 14.19 0.06 4.19
C ILE A 113 15.44 0.68 4.77
N LYS A 114 16.15 1.53 4.01
CA LYS A 114 17.37 2.19 4.49
C LYS A 114 17.11 2.95 5.80
N SER A 115 16.05 3.75 5.87
CA SER A 115 15.68 4.49 7.09
C SER A 115 15.38 3.58 8.29
N LYS A 116 14.68 2.47 8.07
CA LYS A 116 14.35 1.52 9.14
C LYS A 116 15.55 0.69 9.60
N PHE A 117 16.48 0.37 8.69
CA PHE A 117 17.61 -0.54 8.93
C PHE A 117 18.94 0.15 9.27
N GLN A 118 19.05 1.47 9.11
CA GLN A 118 20.27 2.28 9.35
C GLN A 118 20.89 2.20 10.75
N GLU A 119 20.27 1.50 11.72
CA GLU A 119 20.82 1.33 13.07
C GLU A 119 21.32 -0.09 13.38
N ALA A 120 21.18 -1.02 12.43
CA ALA A 120 21.82 -2.33 12.53
C ALA A 120 23.28 -2.25 12.05
N PRO A 121 24.22 -2.94 12.71
CA PRO A 121 25.61 -2.98 12.28
C PRO A 121 25.72 -3.52 10.85
N LYS A 122 26.60 -2.89 10.06
CA LYS A 122 26.83 -3.11 8.61
C LYS A 122 26.73 -4.58 8.22
N GLY A 123 25.61 -4.97 7.63
CA GLY A 123 25.33 -6.30 7.09
C GLY A 123 24.50 -6.18 5.80
N LYS A 124 24.77 -7.05 4.83
CA LYS A 124 24.16 -7.04 3.49
C LYS A 124 22.66 -7.33 3.58
N GLY A 125 21.80 -6.38 3.20
CA GLY A 125 20.35 -6.58 3.09
C GLY A 125 19.96 -7.20 1.75
N ALA A 126 19.14 -8.26 1.78
CA ALA A 126 18.61 -8.92 0.59
C ALA A 126 17.08 -8.72 0.53
N LEU A 127 16.57 -8.13 -0.54
CA LEU A 127 15.14 -8.10 -0.82
C LEU A 127 14.71 -9.46 -1.37
N SER A 128 13.64 -10.03 -0.83
CA SER A 128 12.99 -11.21 -1.40
C SER A 128 11.54 -10.88 -1.68
N ASN A 129 11.20 -10.72 -2.96
CA ASN A 129 9.83 -10.94 -3.39
C ASN A 129 9.68 -12.45 -3.73
N LYS A 130 8.46 -12.96 -3.84
CA LYS A 130 8.20 -14.37 -4.19
C LYS A 130 8.61 -14.74 -5.63
N THR A 131 9.25 -13.84 -6.40
CA THR A 131 9.56 -14.04 -7.83
C THR A 131 10.99 -13.60 -8.25
N MET A 132 11.80 -12.97 -7.39
CA MET A 132 13.15 -12.45 -7.60
C MET A 132 13.78 -11.96 -6.28
N GLN A 133 15.03 -12.35 -6.05
CA GLN A 133 15.85 -11.80 -4.98
C GLN A 133 16.64 -10.61 -5.52
N VAL A 134 16.45 -9.41 -4.95
CA VAL A 134 17.25 -8.23 -5.30
C VAL A 134 18.27 -8.00 -4.20
N HIS A 135 19.55 -8.22 -4.51
CA HIS A 135 20.65 -7.82 -3.66
C HIS A 135 20.83 -6.31 -3.79
N ILE A 136 20.62 -5.56 -2.69
CA ILE A 136 21.02 -4.16 -2.63
C ILE A 136 22.52 -4.17 -2.34
N ASN A 137 23.33 -3.98 -3.37
CA ASN A 137 24.75 -3.69 -3.20
C ASN A 137 24.90 -2.19 -2.91
N GLU A 138 25.70 -1.87 -1.89
CA GLU A 138 26.20 -0.51 -1.64
C GLU A 138 27.14 -0.06 -2.76
#